data_AF-A0A0R3RK48-F1
#
_entry.id   AF-A0A0R3RK48-F1
#
_cell.length_a   1.000
_cell.length_b   1.000
_cell.length_c   1.000
_cell.angle_alpha   90.00
_cell.angle_beta   90.00
_cell.angle_gamma   90.00
#
_symmetry.space_group_name_H-M   'P 1'
#
loop_
_entity.id
_entity.type
_entity.pdbx_description
1 polymer ?
#
loop_
_entity_poly.entity_id
_entity_poly.type
_entity_poly.pdbx_seq_one_letter_code
_entity_poly.pdbx_strand_id
1 'polypeptide(L)'
;MSVFHVHEWLALELINANVCAVGELIEKRDQLVVGSVTGRIWIIDPGRASDTKQQLLSCLLEEDLPGAVLDIAIANFICGLEQNLIAILSPQKLIIYRLISDGEVYQLSTVYEHTISTIAYNMCIGTFGRATAAQICVQDMTCSLMVFEAENQLFHRSINLATALHPGPIIYTSHSDSIIIATSSAVLISYRYSVLATASSGKSGKKITANWTFSLGDYPLNLEVIDTALVQPSIIILCKRTLFCLTHGGTLRFTYRLQCVATSLLVYDSTHDAYVKLCIATASRMLLFFKDTILVWAAQLLQDAIQVRLCTFSSVYRSMLVILSNSRISVSYLGTEPSLFRLPAPQTRFIDFQQRHKEFIELEALIHKKPLESVEGTTPKNSLTLNCSYDGLDSRSRAEKSSEEVPSLTLNIELLSDVRLLDIKLLCSAAFHIEHKCTSFPAIDGSQKLSTGVYVLNQPVYDLRCKFYAFSSQFGDVIGKELKMPLNLMCHTVSTQRNNTQRNAQYKVTIESTLPALDISQLFPEFEAESNTAIGFQPYLSKMVILIYSSQKYKRYRIQAESLNFIYLFVDELIGRIQEKQPEAKLNCTLPLDQILHEIHVYAEVENFKFHQKL
;
A
#
# COMPACT_ATOMS: atom_id res chain seq x y z
N MET A 1 9.15 -13.47 -32.01
CA MET A 1 9.49 -13.18 -30.60
C MET A 1 8.29 -13.46 -29.69
N SER A 2 8.53 -13.93 -28.45
CA SER A 2 7.47 -14.42 -27.54
C SER A 2 6.31 -13.43 -27.35
N VAL A 3 5.09 -13.95 -27.50
CA VAL A 3 3.82 -13.24 -27.26
C VAL A 3 3.74 -12.68 -25.85
N PHE A 4 3.13 -11.50 -25.73
CA PHE A 4 2.91 -10.78 -24.46
C PHE A 4 4.18 -10.41 -23.70
N HIS A 5 5.32 -10.35 -24.37
CA HIS A 5 6.55 -9.78 -23.84
C HIS A 5 6.99 -8.56 -24.65
N VAL A 6 7.59 -7.60 -23.96
CA VAL A 6 8.30 -6.49 -24.60
C VAL A 6 9.71 -6.96 -24.96
N HIS A 7 10.10 -6.76 -26.21
CA HIS A 7 11.42 -7.13 -26.72
C HIS A 7 12.24 -5.88 -26.99
N GLU A 8 13.45 -5.85 -26.44
CA GLU A 8 14.36 -4.71 -26.57
C GLU A 8 15.06 -4.75 -27.94
N TRP A 9 15.04 -3.61 -28.63
CA TRP A 9 15.82 -3.35 -29.85
C TRP A 9 17.15 -2.70 -29.51
N LEU A 10 17.11 -1.66 -28.67
CA LEU A 10 18.28 -0.96 -28.13
C LEU A 10 18.10 -0.86 -26.61
N ALA A 11 19.14 -1.13 -25.84
CA ALA A 11 19.13 -0.94 -24.40
C ALA A 11 20.46 -0.32 -23.97
N LEU A 12 20.40 0.69 -23.12
CA LEU A 12 21.56 1.39 -22.56
C LEU A 12 21.39 1.51 -21.05
N GLU A 13 22.44 1.19 -20.30
CA GLU A 13 22.44 1.32 -18.84
C GLU A 13 22.78 2.77 -18.46
N LEU A 14 21.79 3.48 -17.90
CA LEU A 14 21.90 4.86 -17.49
C LEU A 14 21.58 4.96 -15.99
N ILE A 15 22.59 5.28 -15.19
CA ILE A 15 22.44 5.30 -13.73
C ILE A 15 21.74 6.59 -13.30
N ASN A 16 20.71 6.47 -12.46
CA ASN A 16 19.95 7.58 -11.87
C ASN A 16 19.19 8.45 -12.88
N ALA A 17 18.89 7.92 -14.06
CA ALA A 17 18.05 8.59 -15.04
C ALA A 17 16.60 8.73 -14.50
N ASN A 18 16.03 9.92 -14.60
CA ASN A 18 14.72 10.24 -14.03
C ASN A 18 13.70 10.76 -15.06
N VAL A 19 14.16 11.43 -16.12
CA VAL A 19 13.30 12.02 -17.14
C VAL A 19 13.83 11.75 -18.54
N CYS A 20 12.93 11.51 -19.48
CA CYS A 20 13.23 11.34 -20.89
C CYS A 20 12.26 12.17 -21.76
N ALA A 21 12.82 12.88 -22.73
CA ALA A 21 12.09 13.53 -23.80
C ALA A 21 12.46 12.90 -25.14
N VAL A 22 11.48 12.83 -26.05
CA VAL A 22 11.67 12.36 -27.43
C VAL A 22 11.28 13.49 -28.36
N GLY A 23 12.13 13.78 -29.34
CA GLY A 23 11.82 14.79 -30.34
C GLY A 23 12.86 14.86 -31.45
N GLU A 24 12.49 15.57 -32.51
CA GLU A 24 13.32 15.75 -33.70
C GLU A 24 14.35 16.87 -33.48
N LEU A 25 15.63 16.53 -33.37
CA LEU A 25 16.74 17.47 -33.20
C LEU A 25 17.67 17.51 -34.41
N ILE A 26 17.98 16.34 -34.98
CA ILE A 26 18.94 16.16 -36.08
C ILE A 26 18.30 15.28 -37.17
N GLU A 27 18.63 15.55 -38.44
CA GLU A 27 18.33 14.68 -39.59
C GLU A 27 16.85 14.27 -39.78
N LYS A 28 15.91 15.05 -39.24
CA LYS A 28 14.47 14.76 -39.29
C LYS A 28 14.07 13.39 -38.73
N ARG A 29 14.74 12.98 -37.65
CA ARG A 29 14.47 11.73 -36.93
C ARG A 29 14.35 12.00 -35.44
N ASP A 30 13.61 11.16 -34.73
CA ASP A 30 13.49 11.28 -33.28
C ASP A 30 14.78 10.88 -32.57
N GLN A 31 15.31 11.78 -31.74
CA GLN A 31 16.35 11.49 -30.76
C GLN A 31 15.75 11.44 -29.35
N LEU A 32 16.43 10.70 -28.46
CA LEU A 32 16.08 10.58 -27.06
C LEU A 32 17.01 11.48 -26.25
N VAL A 33 16.46 12.36 -25.43
CA VAL A 33 17.23 13.14 -24.46
C VAL A 33 16.85 12.65 -23.07
N VAL A 34 17.85 12.21 -22.30
CA VAL A 34 17.67 11.64 -20.97
C VAL A 34 18.41 12.47 -19.95
N GLY A 35 17.72 12.84 -18.88
CA GLY A 35 18.28 13.55 -17.74
C GLY A 35 18.42 12.64 -16.52
N SER A 36 19.41 12.95 -15.69
CA SER A 36 19.61 12.34 -14.38
C SER A 36 19.47 13.38 -13.27
N VAL A 37 19.09 12.89 -12.09
CA VAL A 37 19.06 13.67 -10.84
C VAL A 37 20.47 14.17 -10.47
N THR A 38 21.53 13.50 -10.92
CA THR A 38 22.92 13.91 -10.67
C THR A 38 23.39 15.04 -11.59
N GLY A 39 22.58 15.46 -12.57
CA GLY A 39 22.95 16.48 -13.56
C GLY A 39 23.57 15.92 -14.83
N ARG A 40 23.62 14.59 -15.01
CA ARG A 40 24.04 14.00 -16.29
C ARG A 40 22.96 14.09 -17.34
N ILE A 41 23.36 14.40 -18.57
CA ILE A 41 22.50 14.34 -19.74
C ILE A 41 23.08 13.40 -20.79
N TRP A 42 22.21 12.61 -21.41
CA TRP A 42 22.53 11.76 -22.55
C TRP A 42 21.62 12.10 -23.73
N ILE A 43 22.21 12.24 -24.92
CA ILE A 43 21.47 12.38 -26.18
C ILE A 43 21.74 11.13 -27.01
N ILE A 44 20.68 10.39 -27.30
CA ILE A 44 20.76 9.08 -27.95
C ILE A 44 20.00 9.13 -29.28
N ASP A 45 20.66 8.74 -30.36
CA ASP A 45 20.07 8.52 -31.67
C ASP A 45 19.95 7.01 -31.96
N PRO A 46 18.75 6.42 -31.78
CA PRO A 46 18.54 5.00 -32.07
C PRO A 46 18.72 4.66 -33.55
N GLY A 47 18.62 5.64 -34.46
CA GLY A 47 18.81 5.47 -35.88
C GLY A 47 20.26 5.21 -36.31
N ARG A 48 21.23 5.39 -35.41
CA ARG A 48 22.66 5.10 -35.65
C ARG A 48 23.10 3.76 -35.09
N ALA A 49 22.24 3.05 -34.37
CA ALA A 49 22.55 1.77 -33.74
C ALA A 49 22.64 0.57 -34.72
N SER A 50 23.07 0.80 -35.97
CA SER A 50 22.89 -0.13 -37.11
C SER A 50 23.62 -1.47 -36.99
N ASP A 51 24.47 -1.71 -35.99
CA ASP A 51 25.09 -3.02 -35.78
C ASP A 51 25.16 -3.42 -34.30
N THR A 52 24.85 -4.68 -34.03
CA THR A 52 24.78 -5.33 -32.71
C THR A 52 26.07 -5.24 -31.87
N LYS A 53 27.18 -4.77 -32.46
CA LYS A 53 28.47 -4.54 -31.78
C LYS A 53 28.77 -3.06 -31.45
N GLN A 54 27.90 -2.13 -31.85
CA GLN A 54 28.14 -0.68 -31.74
C GLN A 54 27.03 0.06 -30.99
N GLN A 55 26.54 -0.50 -29.88
CA GLN A 55 25.61 0.21 -28.98
C GLN A 55 26.15 1.56 -28.51
N LEU A 56 27.48 1.71 -28.40
CA LEU A 56 28.17 2.95 -28.02
C LEU A 56 28.02 4.09 -29.04
N LEU A 57 27.79 3.80 -30.34
CA LEU A 57 27.62 4.84 -31.37
C LEU A 57 26.22 5.47 -31.37
N SER A 58 25.29 4.90 -30.61
CA SER A 58 23.94 5.47 -30.47
C SER A 58 23.91 6.66 -29.50
N CYS A 59 24.87 6.77 -28.59
CA CYS A 59 25.00 7.95 -27.72
C CYS A 59 25.76 9.05 -28.45
N LEU A 60 25.06 10.11 -28.85
CA LEU A 60 25.64 11.27 -29.53
C LEU A 60 26.42 12.16 -28.58
N LEU A 61 25.91 12.33 -27.37
CA LEU A 61 26.48 13.23 -26.37
C LEU A 61 26.22 12.69 -24.96
N GLU A 62 27.25 12.75 -24.14
CA GLU A 62 27.18 12.60 -22.68
C GLU A 62 27.88 13.81 -22.04
N GLU A 63 27.15 14.57 -21.23
CA GLU A 63 27.68 15.78 -20.59
C GLU A 63 27.20 15.88 -19.13
N ASP A 64 28.06 16.38 -18.23
CA ASP A 64 27.74 16.66 -16.84
C ASP A 64 27.33 18.14 -16.70
N LEU A 65 26.05 18.39 -16.44
CA LEU A 65 25.52 19.72 -16.14
C LEU A 65 25.72 20.04 -14.64
N PRO A 66 25.87 21.33 -14.26
CA PRO A 66 26.17 21.72 -12.88
C PRO A 66 25.01 21.54 -11.88
N GLY A 67 23.84 21.08 -12.31
CA GLY A 67 22.66 20.92 -11.47
C GLY A 67 21.77 19.76 -11.90
N ALA A 68 20.92 19.29 -10.98
CA ALA A 68 19.97 18.21 -11.23
C ALA A 68 19.01 18.55 -12.37
N VAL A 69 18.69 17.55 -13.20
CA VAL A 69 17.67 17.68 -14.26
C VAL A 69 16.33 17.23 -13.70
N LEU A 70 15.38 18.16 -13.58
CA LEU A 70 14.02 17.88 -13.10
C LEU A 70 13.10 17.45 -14.24
N ASP A 71 13.16 18.18 -15.35
CA ASP A 71 12.29 17.97 -16.50
C ASP A 71 13.00 18.38 -17.81
N ILE A 72 12.59 17.79 -18.92
CA ILE A 72 13.14 18.06 -20.26
C ILE A 72 12.00 18.20 -21.25
N ALA A 73 12.06 19.25 -22.07
CA ALA A 73 11.12 19.46 -23.17
C ALA A 73 11.85 19.78 -24.47
N ILE A 74 11.33 19.26 -25.58
CA ILE A 74 11.88 19.49 -26.91
C ILE A 74 10.81 20.15 -27.76
N ALA A 75 11.08 21.36 -28.23
CA ALA A 75 10.19 22.09 -29.12
C ALA A 75 10.93 23.24 -29.81
N ASN A 76 10.24 23.90 -30.74
CA ASN A 76 10.72 25.14 -31.31
C ASN A 76 10.36 26.34 -30.42
N PHE A 77 11.30 26.78 -29.57
CA PHE A 77 11.11 27.91 -28.66
C PHE A 77 11.43 29.28 -29.28
N ILE A 78 11.96 29.34 -30.51
CA ILE A 78 12.39 30.59 -31.15
C ILE A 78 11.78 30.70 -32.53
N CYS A 79 10.95 31.74 -32.73
CA CYS A 79 10.31 31.98 -34.02
C CYS A 79 11.36 32.17 -35.12
N GLY A 80 11.28 31.38 -36.19
CA GLY A 80 12.15 31.48 -37.37
C GLY A 80 13.35 30.51 -37.37
N LEU A 81 13.60 29.76 -36.29
CA LEU A 81 14.51 28.62 -36.33
C LEU A 81 13.77 27.38 -36.83
N GLU A 82 14.36 26.65 -37.78
CA GLU A 82 13.80 25.37 -38.26
C GLU A 82 14.10 24.20 -37.31
N GLN A 83 15.19 24.31 -36.53
CA GLN A 83 15.64 23.26 -35.62
C GLN A 83 14.93 23.37 -34.26
N ASN A 84 14.45 22.25 -33.71
CA ASN A 84 13.96 22.22 -32.33
C ASN A 84 15.12 22.37 -31.33
N LEU A 85 14.78 22.92 -30.17
CA LEU A 85 15.70 23.21 -29.07
C LEU A 85 15.34 22.34 -27.87
N ILE A 86 16.31 22.16 -26.96
CA ILE A 86 16.15 21.37 -25.74
C ILE A 86 16.03 22.33 -24.57
N ALA A 87 14.89 22.34 -23.90
CA ALA A 87 14.71 23.03 -22.62
C ALA A 87 15.00 22.07 -21.48
N ILE A 88 15.89 22.47 -20.57
CA ILE A 88 16.26 21.72 -19.38
C ILE A 88 15.87 22.53 -18.16
N LEU A 89 15.06 21.92 -17.30
CA LEU A 89 14.66 22.51 -16.04
C LEU A 89 15.52 21.95 -14.91
N SER A 90 16.17 22.85 -14.18
CA SER A 90 16.87 22.60 -12.94
C SER A 90 16.18 23.34 -11.79
N PRO A 91 16.46 22.99 -10.50
CA PRO A 91 15.75 23.58 -9.37
C PRO A 91 15.73 25.11 -9.32
N GLN A 92 16.76 25.78 -9.84
CA GLN A 92 16.88 27.25 -9.82
C GLN A 92 17.15 27.85 -11.21
N LYS A 93 17.16 27.05 -12.27
CA LYS A 93 17.52 27.51 -13.62
C LYS A 93 16.65 26.83 -14.67
N LEU A 94 16.27 27.58 -15.70
CA LEU A 94 15.73 27.04 -16.94
C LEU A 94 16.71 27.42 -18.05
N ILE A 95 17.27 26.42 -18.72
CA ILE A 95 18.27 26.62 -19.77
C ILE A 95 17.75 26.04 -21.08
N ILE A 96 17.81 26.84 -22.14
CA ILE A 96 17.46 26.42 -23.50
C ILE A 96 18.76 26.18 -24.27
N TYR A 97 18.97 24.92 -24.64
CA TYR A 97 20.13 24.47 -25.39
C TYR A 97 19.79 24.23 -26.85
N ARG A 98 20.77 24.51 -27.71
CA ARG A 98 20.79 24.07 -29.10
C ARG A 98 21.87 23.00 -29.25
N LEU A 99 21.46 21.85 -29.79
CA LEU A 99 22.38 20.79 -30.18
C LEU A 99 23.04 21.16 -31.52
N ILE A 100 24.34 21.44 -31.46
CA ILE A 100 25.17 21.69 -32.64
C ILE A 100 25.87 20.40 -33.01
N SER A 101 25.82 20.06 -34.31
CA SER A 101 26.54 18.92 -34.89
C SER A 101 27.62 19.49 -35.81
N ASP A 102 28.88 19.24 -35.48
CA ASP A 102 30.03 19.53 -36.34
C ASP A 102 30.67 18.20 -36.76
N GLY A 103 30.14 17.61 -37.84
CA GLY A 103 30.49 16.26 -38.27
C GLY A 103 30.07 15.21 -37.24
N GLU A 104 31.04 14.52 -36.64
CA GLU A 104 30.82 13.50 -35.59
C GLU A 104 30.86 14.08 -34.16
N VAL A 105 31.18 15.36 -33.99
CA VAL A 105 31.23 16.01 -32.68
C VAL A 105 29.91 16.70 -32.40
N TYR A 106 29.31 16.38 -31.25
CA TYR A 106 28.08 16.98 -30.76
C TYR A 106 28.39 17.87 -29.57
N GLN A 107 27.79 19.06 -29.52
CA GLN A 107 27.94 19.99 -28.40
C GLN A 107 26.61 20.66 -28.08
N LEU A 108 26.32 20.82 -26.78
CA LEU A 108 25.21 21.63 -26.31
C LEU A 108 25.65 23.08 -26.18
N SER A 109 25.07 23.95 -27.00
CA SER A 109 25.27 25.40 -26.90
C SER A 109 24.12 26.02 -26.14
N THR A 110 24.43 26.76 -25.07
CA THR A 110 23.42 27.53 -24.33
C THR A 110 22.95 28.70 -25.19
N VAL A 111 21.64 28.77 -25.46
CA VAL A 111 21.02 29.89 -26.18
C VAL A 111 20.49 30.91 -25.20
N TYR A 112 19.66 30.46 -24.25
CA TYR A 112 19.08 31.30 -23.20
C TYR A 112 19.20 30.63 -21.84
N GLU A 113 19.43 31.44 -20.81
CA GLU A 113 19.47 31.01 -19.41
C GLU A 113 18.60 31.93 -18.58
N HIS A 114 17.65 31.33 -17.85
CA HIS A 114 16.74 32.02 -16.95
C HIS A 114 17.00 31.59 -15.52
N THR A 115 17.14 32.56 -14.62
CA THR A 115 17.26 32.30 -13.19
C THR A 115 15.88 32.29 -12.54
N ILE A 116 15.60 31.23 -11.78
CA ILE A 116 14.33 31.04 -11.10
C ILE A 116 14.51 31.40 -9.62
N SER A 117 13.76 32.39 -9.17
CA SER A 117 13.85 32.88 -7.78
C SER A 117 13.37 31.88 -6.73
N THR A 118 12.43 31.00 -7.10
CA THR A 118 11.86 29.93 -6.27
C THR A 118 12.34 28.57 -6.77
N ILE A 119 12.10 27.50 -6.00
CA ILE A 119 12.49 26.15 -6.39
C ILE A 119 11.46 25.61 -7.41
N ALA A 120 11.90 25.34 -8.64
CA ALA A 120 11.07 24.75 -9.69
C ALA A 120 10.69 23.29 -9.37
N TYR A 121 9.53 22.85 -9.86
CA TYR A 121 9.02 21.49 -9.67
C TYR A 121 8.91 20.73 -11.00
N ASN A 122 8.18 21.27 -11.97
CA ASN A 122 8.00 20.70 -13.32
C ASN A 122 7.69 21.82 -14.32
N MET A 123 7.58 21.47 -15.61
CA MET A 123 7.17 22.42 -16.64
C MET A 123 6.19 21.83 -17.64
N CYS A 124 5.49 22.69 -18.37
CA CYS A 124 4.79 22.31 -19.59
C CYS A 124 5.16 23.28 -20.72
N ILE A 125 4.98 22.80 -21.95
CA ILE A 125 5.23 23.57 -23.17
C ILE A 125 3.93 23.73 -23.96
N GLY A 126 3.83 24.81 -24.72
CA GLY A 126 2.69 25.06 -25.57
C GLY A 126 2.73 26.40 -26.26
N THR A 127 1.88 26.58 -27.27
CA THR A 127 1.66 27.86 -27.94
C THR A 127 0.64 28.69 -27.15
N PHE A 128 1.03 29.17 -25.96
CA PHE A 128 0.12 29.93 -25.10
C PHE A 128 -0.35 31.21 -25.79
N GLY A 129 -1.65 31.53 -25.69
CA GLY A 129 -2.21 32.69 -26.38
C GLY A 129 -2.13 32.60 -27.91
N ARG A 130 -1.90 31.40 -28.46
CA ARG A 130 -1.71 31.12 -29.89
C ARG A 130 -0.46 31.80 -30.48
N ALA A 131 0.60 31.86 -29.68
CA ALA A 131 1.92 32.27 -30.15
C ALA A 131 2.44 31.39 -31.30
N THR A 132 3.33 31.93 -32.12
CA THR A 132 3.95 31.22 -33.26
C THR A 132 5.01 30.22 -32.82
N ALA A 133 5.78 30.56 -31.78
CA ALA A 133 6.75 29.68 -31.15
C ALA A 133 6.17 29.04 -29.89
N ALA A 134 6.73 27.88 -29.51
CA ALA A 134 6.39 27.26 -28.24
C ALA A 134 6.95 28.10 -27.08
N GLN A 135 6.13 28.27 -26.05
CA GLN A 135 6.49 28.94 -24.81
C GLN A 135 6.56 27.90 -23.69
N ILE A 136 7.25 28.23 -22.60
CA ILE A 136 7.48 27.33 -21.46
C ILE A 136 6.77 27.90 -20.24
N CYS A 137 5.95 27.09 -19.57
CA CYS A 137 5.39 27.41 -18.27
C CYS A 137 6.04 26.53 -17.21
N VAL A 138 6.73 27.14 -16.27
CA VAL A 138 7.35 26.47 -15.11
C VAL A 138 6.42 26.60 -13.91
N GLN A 139 6.17 25.50 -13.22
CA GLN A 139 5.51 25.48 -11.93
C GLN A 139 6.55 25.32 -10.82
N ASP A 140 6.46 26.15 -9.79
CA ASP A 140 7.33 26.05 -8.62
C ASP A 140 6.72 25.24 -7.47
N MET A 141 7.51 24.97 -6.44
CA MET A 141 7.09 24.25 -5.23
C MET A 141 5.96 24.96 -4.45
N THR A 142 5.75 26.26 -4.69
CA THR A 142 4.65 27.05 -4.09
C THR A 142 3.38 27.05 -4.95
N CYS A 143 3.36 26.26 -6.03
CA CYS A 143 2.30 26.25 -7.05
C CYS A 143 2.14 27.58 -7.82
N SER A 144 3.17 28.42 -7.84
CA SER A 144 3.22 29.62 -8.69
C SER A 144 3.62 29.24 -10.12
N LEU A 145 3.07 29.96 -11.10
CA LEU A 145 3.33 29.75 -12.52
C LEU A 145 4.18 30.88 -13.09
N MET A 146 5.24 30.50 -13.80
CA MET A 146 6.14 31.41 -14.51
C MET A 146 6.13 31.06 -15.99
N VAL A 147 5.79 32.02 -16.85
CA VAL A 147 5.76 31.79 -18.30
C VAL A 147 6.94 32.51 -18.97
N PHE A 148 7.65 31.79 -19.81
CA PHE A 148 8.84 32.24 -20.54
C PHE A 148 8.61 32.14 -22.04
N GLU A 149 9.02 33.17 -22.77
CA GLU A 149 9.05 33.24 -24.22
C GLU A 149 10.47 33.65 -24.66
N ALA A 150 11.19 32.72 -25.27
CA ALA A 150 12.59 32.89 -25.65
C ALA A 150 13.46 33.42 -24.49
N GLU A 151 13.99 34.64 -24.59
CA GLU A 151 14.81 35.30 -23.57
C GLU A 151 14.02 36.06 -22.50
N ASN A 152 12.70 36.18 -22.66
CA ASN A 152 11.87 37.02 -21.81
C ASN A 152 11.00 36.19 -20.86
N GLN A 153 11.01 36.54 -19.58
CA GLN A 153 10.00 36.10 -18.63
C GLN A 153 8.76 37.00 -18.77
N LEU A 154 7.66 36.45 -19.30
CA LEU A 154 6.43 37.20 -19.55
C LEU A 154 5.76 37.61 -18.24
N PHE A 155 5.59 36.66 -17.31
CA PHE A 155 5.01 36.93 -16.01
C PHE A 155 5.30 35.83 -14.99
N HIS A 156 5.12 36.19 -13.71
CA HIS A 156 5.09 35.29 -12.57
C HIS A 156 3.77 35.51 -11.81
N ARG A 157 3.01 34.43 -11.58
CA ARG A 157 1.71 34.47 -10.89
C ARG A 157 1.66 33.44 -9.78
N SER A 158 1.46 33.91 -8.56
CA SER A 158 1.22 33.02 -7.42
C SER A 158 -0.25 32.63 -7.39
N ILE A 159 -0.52 31.32 -7.38
CA ILE A 159 -1.86 30.76 -7.30
C ILE A 159 -2.14 30.41 -5.84
N ASN A 160 -3.13 31.07 -5.24
CA ASN A 160 -3.51 30.77 -3.87
C ASN A 160 -4.33 29.48 -3.82
N LEU A 161 -3.65 28.37 -3.52
CA LEU A 161 -4.23 27.06 -3.31
C LEU A 161 -4.27 26.78 -1.80
N ALA A 162 -5.30 27.25 -1.11
CA ALA A 162 -5.42 27.16 0.35
C ALA A 162 -5.33 25.73 0.93
N THR A 163 -5.45 24.69 0.09
CA THR A 163 -5.48 23.28 0.50
C THR A 163 -4.39 22.40 -0.13
N ALA A 164 -3.52 22.93 -1.01
CA ALA A 164 -2.48 22.14 -1.65
C ALA A 164 -1.17 22.16 -0.83
N LEU A 165 -0.63 20.97 -0.54
CA LEU A 165 0.63 20.81 0.19
C LEU A 165 1.86 20.95 -0.74
N HIS A 166 1.75 20.39 -1.94
CA HIS A 166 2.75 20.44 -3.01
C HIS A 166 2.07 20.44 -4.40
N PRO A 167 2.77 20.94 -5.44
CA PRO A 167 2.31 20.89 -6.83
C PRO A 167 2.17 19.45 -7.34
N GLY A 168 1.27 19.25 -8.31
CA GLY A 168 1.14 18.03 -9.09
C GLY A 168 1.51 18.24 -10.56
N PRO A 169 1.14 17.33 -11.47
CA PRO A 169 1.42 17.48 -12.90
C PRO A 169 0.73 18.70 -13.51
N ILE A 170 1.37 19.27 -14.53
CA ILE A 170 0.92 20.44 -15.28
C ILE A 170 0.88 20.12 -16.78
N ILE A 171 -0.14 20.58 -17.49
CA ILE A 171 -0.22 20.45 -18.95
C ILE A 171 -0.94 21.63 -19.59
N TYR A 172 -0.64 21.90 -20.86
CA TYR A 172 -1.31 22.90 -21.66
C TYR A 172 -2.31 22.28 -22.64
N THR A 173 -3.40 22.99 -22.88
CA THR A 173 -4.41 22.62 -23.87
C THR A 173 -4.59 23.72 -24.91
N SER A 174 -4.17 23.45 -26.15
CA SER A 174 -4.29 24.33 -27.32
C SER A 174 -5.73 24.75 -27.61
N HIS A 175 -6.65 23.80 -27.64
CA HIS A 175 -8.05 24.05 -27.99
C HIS A 175 -8.76 25.07 -27.08
N SER A 176 -8.54 24.97 -25.77
CA SER A 176 -9.13 25.86 -24.76
C SER A 176 -8.22 27.01 -24.35
N ASP A 177 -7.00 27.10 -24.90
CA ASP A 177 -5.95 28.04 -24.50
C ASP A 177 -5.84 28.15 -22.96
N SER A 178 -5.72 26.98 -22.32
CA SER A 178 -5.78 26.85 -20.87
C SER A 178 -4.64 25.97 -20.34
N ILE A 179 -4.04 26.42 -19.25
CA ILE A 179 -3.07 25.67 -18.46
C ILE A 179 -3.84 24.92 -17.38
N ILE A 180 -3.64 23.61 -17.33
CA ILE A 180 -4.31 22.72 -16.40
C ILE A 180 -3.27 22.24 -15.41
N ILE A 181 -3.55 22.47 -14.14
CA ILE A 181 -2.71 22.00 -13.04
C ILE A 181 -3.50 21.00 -12.21
N ALA A 182 -2.81 19.98 -11.73
CA ALA A 182 -3.34 19.10 -10.70
C ALA A 182 -2.62 19.37 -9.38
N THR A 183 -3.33 19.21 -8.27
CA THR A 183 -2.80 19.50 -6.93
C THR A 183 -2.73 18.23 -6.09
N SER A 184 -1.89 18.27 -5.07
CA SER A 184 -1.81 17.21 -4.04
C SER A 184 -3.11 16.97 -3.28
N SER A 185 -4.05 17.92 -3.28
CA SER A 185 -5.42 17.75 -2.76
C SER A 185 -6.36 16.99 -3.69
N ALA A 186 -5.83 16.34 -4.74
CA ALA A 186 -6.59 15.59 -5.75
C ALA A 186 -7.65 16.46 -6.45
N VAL A 187 -7.31 17.72 -6.74
CA VAL A 187 -8.16 18.64 -7.51
C VAL A 187 -7.44 19.02 -8.80
N LEU A 188 -8.15 18.91 -9.92
CA LEU A 188 -7.74 19.40 -11.22
C LEU A 188 -8.32 20.80 -11.42
N ILE A 189 -7.49 21.75 -11.85
CA ILE A 189 -7.88 23.15 -12.00
C ILE A 189 -7.42 23.65 -13.37
N SER A 190 -8.35 24.28 -14.10
CA SER A 190 -8.07 24.90 -15.40
C SER A 190 -7.99 26.42 -15.26
N TYR A 191 -6.88 27.00 -15.72
CA TYR A 191 -6.70 28.44 -15.83
C TYR A 191 -6.53 28.83 -17.30
N ARG A 192 -7.41 29.72 -17.79
CA ARG A 192 -7.23 30.30 -19.13
C ARG A 192 -6.00 31.19 -19.15
N TYR A 193 -5.21 31.09 -20.22
CA TYR A 193 -3.99 31.88 -20.37
C TYR A 193 -4.25 33.39 -20.29
N SER A 194 -5.32 33.87 -20.93
CA SER A 194 -5.73 35.28 -20.86
C SER A 194 -5.98 35.81 -19.44
N VAL A 195 -6.50 34.97 -18.53
CA VAL A 195 -6.72 35.34 -17.12
C VAL A 195 -5.38 35.43 -16.37
N LEU A 196 -4.46 34.51 -16.65
CA LEU A 196 -3.12 34.53 -16.04
C LEU A 196 -2.29 35.74 -16.50
N ALA A 197 -2.34 36.04 -17.80
CA ALA A 197 -1.65 37.17 -18.39
C ALA A 197 -2.15 38.52 -17.83
N THR A 198 -3.48 38.67 -17.69
CA THR A 198 -4.11 39.92 -17.23
C THR A 198 -4.11 40.11 -15.71
N ALA A 199 -3.92 39.05 -14.93
CA ALA A 199 -3.82 39.15 -13.48
C ALA A 199 -2.62 40.00 -13.06
N SER A 200 -2.74 40.80 -12.00
CA SER A 200 -1.66 41.65 -11.50
C SER A 200 -1.20 41.17 -10.12
N SER A 201 0.11 41.01 -9.91
CA SER A 201 0.73 40.55 -8.64
C SER A 201 0.68 41.56 -7.46
N GLY A 202 -0.11 42.63 -7.55
CA GLY A 202 -0.21 43.66 -6.50
C GLY A 202 -1.29 43.39 -5.45
N LYS A 203 -1.21 44.04 -4.28
CA LYS A 203 -2.21 43.95 -3.19
C LYS A 203 -3.63 44.41 -3.57
N SER A 204 -3.80 45.11 -4.69
CA SER A 204 -5.10 45.49 -5.27
C SER A 204 -5.48 44.68 -6.52
N GLY A 205 -4.73 43.62 -6.84
CA GLY A 205 -4.92 42.83 -8.04
C GLY A 205 -6.19 41.96 -7.99
N LYS A 206 -6.85 41.81 -9.15
CA LYS A 206 -7.94 40.85 -9.31
C LYS A 206 -7.43 39.45 -8.97
N LYS A 207 -8.10 38.77 -8.04
CA LYS A 207 -7.81 37.37 -7.69
C LYS A 207 -7.94 36.51 -8.95
N ILE A 208 -6.95 35.65 -9.18
CA ILE A 208 -6.98 34.66 -10.27
C ILE A 208 -8.13 33.71 -10.00
N THR A 209 -9.05 33.59 -10.95
CA THR A 209 -10.21 32.70 -10.86
C THR A 209 -10.01 31.52 -11.79
N ALA A 210 -10.30 30.32 -11.31
CA ALA A 210 -10.30 29.12 -12.13
C ALA A 210 -11.46 29.16 -13.14
N ASN A 211 -11.22 28.67 -14.35
CA ASN A 211 -12.26 28.48 -15.36
C ASN A 211 -13.22 27.35 -14.93
N TRP A 212 -12.64 26.24 -14.47
CA TRP A 212 -13.36 25.14 -13.86
C TRP A 212 -12.43 24.36 -12.93
N THR A 213 -13.03 23.62 -12.00
CA THR A 213 -12.33 22.72 -11.08
C THR A 213 -13.02 21.35 -11.10
N PHE A 214 -12.25 20.28 -10.93
CA PHE A 214 -12.75 18.92 -10.88
C PHE A 214 -12.03 18.12 -9.79
N SER A 215 -12.77 17.45 -8.91
CA SER A 215 -12.21 16.63 -7.84
C SER A 215 -11.95 15.21 -8.34
N LEU A 216 -10.69 14.77 -8.30
CA LEU A 216 -10.25 13.45 -8.76
C LEU A 216 -10.39 12.36 -7.69
N GLY A 217 -10.35 12.73 -6.40
CA GLY A 217 -10.44 11.79 -5.27
C GLY A 217 -9.23 10.86 -5.07
N ASP A 218 -8.27 10.86 -6.02
CA ASP A 218 -7.01 10.12 -5.96
C ASP A 218 -5.86 11.01 -6.47
N TYR A 219 -4.63 10.69 -6.08
CA TYR A 219 -3.46 11.49 -6.40
C TYR A 219 -3.11 11.41 -7.90
N PRO A 220 -3.03 12.54 -8.62
CA PRO A 220 -2.70 12.59 -10.04
C PRO A 220 -1.19 12.35 -10.26
N LEU A 221 -0.87 11.36 -11.08
CA LEU A 221 0.50 10.99 -11.46
C LEU A 221 0.94 11.70 -12.75
N ASN A 222 0.10 11.66 -13.79
CA ASN A 222 0.43 12.24 -15.08
C ASN A 222 -0.82 12.82 -15.77
N LEU A 223 -0.61 13.83 -16.61
CA LEU A 223 -1.62 14.46 -17.46
C LEU A 223 -1.15 14.37 -18.90
N GLU A 224 -2.05 13.98 -19.80
CA GLU A 224 -1.79 13.94 -21.24
C GLU A 224 -3.00 14.53 -21.97
N VAL A 225 -2.78 15.19 -23.10
CA VAL A 225 -3.83 15.85 -23.89
C VAL A 225 -3.92 15.20 -25.27
N ILE A 226 -5.14 14.99 -25.74
CA ILE A 226 -5.43 14.56 -27.11
C ILE A 226 -6.16 15.68 -27.82
N ASP A 227 -5.59 16.08 -28.95
CA ASP A 227 -6.10 17.09 -29.86
C ASP A 227 -6.03 16.54 -31.30
N THR A 228 -6.66 15.38 -31.51
CA THR A 228 -6.72 14.71 -32.83
C THR A 228 -8.05 15.00 -33.49
N ALA A 229 -8.05 15.39 -34.77
CA ALA A 229 -9.27 15.80 -35.48
C ALA A 229 -10.44 14.78 -35.44
N LEU A 230 -10.15 13.48 -35.36
CA LEU A 230 -11.15 12.41 -35.31
C LEU A 230 -11.70 12.13 -33.91
N VAL A 231 -10.99 12.55 -32.87
CA VAL A 231 -11.31 12.29 -31.48
C VAL A 231 -11.75 13.58 -30.83
N GLN A 232 -12.83 13.56 -30.06
CA GLN A 232 -13.22 14.75 -29.30
C GLN A 232 -12.05 15.18 -28.39
N PRO A 233 -11.58 16.43 -28.49
CA PRO A 233 -10.47 16.93 -27.71
C PRO A 233 -10.65 16.66 -26.22
N SER A 234 -9.67 16.03 -25.60
CA SER A 234 -9.78 15.50 -24.24
C SER A 234 -8.48 15.56 -23.47
N ILE A 235 -8.62 15.63 -22.15
CA ILE A 235 -7.54 15.58 -21.18
C ILE A 235 -7.64 14.23 -20.48
N ILE A 236 -6.57 13.46 -20.55
CA ILE A 236 -6.43 12.19 -19.85
C ILE A 236 -5.64 12.43 -18.58
N ILE A 237 -6.19 11.98 -17.46
CA ILE A 237 -5.59 12.10 -16.15
C ILE A 237 -5.38 10.70 -15.61
N LEU A 238 -4.12 10.35 -15.37
CA LEU A 238 -3.76 9.12 -14.68
C LEU A 238 -3.55 9.43 -13.19
N CYS A 239 -4.40 8.86 -12.34
CA CYS A 239 -4.16 8.78 -10.90
C CYS A 239 -3.55 7.42 -10.54
N LYS A 240 -3.22 7.19 -9.27
CA LYS A 240 -2.61 5.93 -8.80
C LYS A 240 -3.41 4.69 -9.19
N ARG A 241 -4.75 4.75 -9.12
CA ARG A 241 -5.63 3.60 -9.44
C ARG A 241 -6.79 3.94 -10.35
N THR A 242 -6.91 5.18 -10.81
CA THR A 242 -8.05 5.62 -11.63
C THR A 242 -7.56 6.42 -12.82
N LEU A 243 -8.10 6.13 -13.99
CA LEU A 243 -7.95 6.91 -15.21
C LEU A 243 -9.21 7.75 -15.40
N PHE A 244 -9.04 9.05 -15.66
CA PHE A 244 -10.14 9.95 -16.03
C PHE A 244 -9.89 10.49 -17.43
N CYS A 245 -10.96 10.60 -18.22
CA CYS A 245 -10.97 11.31 -19.48
C CYS A 245 -11.99 12.44 -19.38
N LEU A 246 -11.50 13.68 -19.37
CA LEU A 246 -12.31 14.89 -19.31
C LEU A 246 -12.29 15.59 -20.67
N THR A 247 -13.34 16.33 -21.00
CA THR A 247 -13.27 17.32 -22.09
C THR A 247 -12.46 18.54 -21.65
N HIS A 248 -12.02 19.37 -22.59
CA HIS A 248 -11.40 20.68 -22.28
C HIS A 248 -12.29 21.61 -21.43
N GLY A 249 -13.61 21.38 -21.42
CA GLY A 249 -14.57 22.11 -20.60
C GLY A 249 -14.72 21.58 -19.17
N GLY A 250 -13.99 20.52 -18.79
CA GLY A 250 -14.06 19.91 -17.45
C GLY A 250 -15.19 18.91 -17.27
N THR A 251 -15.90 18.50 -18.34
CA THR A 251 -16.94 17.47 -18.26
C THR A 251 -16.34 16.08 -18.37
N LEU A 252 -16.74 15.17 -17.49
CA LEU A 252 -16.29 13.77 -17.51
C LEU A 252 -16.88 13.01 -18.70
N ARG A 253 -16.00 12.41 -19.53
CA ARG A 253 -16.38 11.53 -20.64
C ARG A 253 -16.46 10.08 -20.18
N PHE A 254 -15.38 9.58 -19.59
CA PHE A 254 -15.33 8.24 -19.01
C PHE A 254 -14.30 8.17 -17.89
N THR A 255 -14.44 7.14 -17.07
CA THR A 255 -13.48 6.78 -16.02
C THR A 255 -13.23 5.28 -16.05
N TYR A 256 -12.02 4.87 -15.70
CA TYR A 256 -11.64 3.47 -15.59
C TYR A 256 -10.81 3.25 -14.33
N ARG A 257 -11.22 2.28 -13.50
CA ARG A 257 -10.51 1.93 -12.27
C ARG A 257 -9.58 0.76 -12.51
N LEU A 258 -8.29 0.96 -12.30
CA LEU A 258 -7.24 -0.04 -12.38
C LEU A 258 -7.22 -0.91 -11.12
N GLN A 259 -6.97 -2.21 -11.30
CA GLN A 259 -6.77 -3.14 -10.18
C GLN A 259 -5.35 -3.06 -9.60
N CYS A 260 -4.39 -2.59 -10.41
CA CYS A 260 -3.00 -2.39 -10.04
C CYS A 260 -2.66 -0.90 -9.96
N VAL A 261 -1.53 -0.59 -9.34
CA VAL A 261 -1.02 0.78 -9.26
C VAL A 261 -0.34 1.12 -10.59
N ALA A 262 -0.77 2.22 -11.23
CA ALA A 262 -0.11 2.75 -12.42
C ALA A 262 1.15 3.52 -12.04
N THR A 263 2.15 3.49 -12.94
CA THR A 263 3.40 4.24 -12.80
C THR A 263 3.49 5.35 -13.84
N SER A 264 3.16 5.06 -15.10
CA SER A 264 3.25 6.01 -16.20
C SER A 264 2.08 5.91 -17.17
N LEU A 265 1.82 7.01 -17.87
CA LEU A 265 0.83 7.14 -18.92
C LEU A 265 1.54 7.57 -20.21
N LEU A 266 1.21 6.88 -21.30
CA LEU A 266 1.51 7.30 -22.66
C LEU A 266 0.20 7.37 -23.43
N VAL A 267 -0.03 8.49 -24.08
CA VAL A 267 -1.16 8.66 -25.00
C VAL A 267 -0.58 8.78 -26.39
N TYR A 268 -1.11 8.00 -27.33
CA TYR A 268 -0.57 7.95 -28.67
C TYR A 268 -1.67 8.05 -29.70
N ASP A 269 -1.41 8.82 -30.73
CA ASP A 269 -2.32 9.00 -31.84
C ASP A 269 -2.01 8.01 -32.97
N SER A 270 -3.06 7.59 -33.66
CA SER A 270 -2.97 6.84 -34.89
C SER A 270 -4.10 7.34 -35.77
N THR A 271 -3.70 7.83 -36.95
CA THR A 271 -4.44 8.68 -37.89
C THR A 271 -5.79 8.15 -38.42
N HIS A 272 -6.26 6.99 -37.95
CA HIS A 272 -7.39 6.28 -38.53
C HIS A 272 -8.47 5.86 -37.52
N ASP A 273 -8.31 6.11 -36.22
CA ASP A 273 -9.28 5.67 -35.20
C ASP A 273 -9.94 6.87 -34.51
N ALA A 274 -11.25 6.79 -34.28
CA ALA A 274 -12.03 7.78 -33.52
C ALA A 274 -11.96 7.56 -31.99
N TYR A 275 -10.99 6.75 -31.53
CA TYR A 275 -10.89 6.30 -30.15
C TYR A 275 -9.57 6.76 -29.54
N VAL A 276 -9.60 6.99 -28.24
CA VAL A 276 -8.43 7.37 -27.46
C VAL A 276 -7.57 6.13 -27.23
N LYS A 277 -6.36 6.10 -27.79
CA LYS A 277 -5.40 5.02 -27.56
C LYS A 277 -4.41 5.42 -26.47
N LEU A 278 -4.27 4.57 -25.49
CA LEU A 278 -3.46 4.84 -24.31
C LEU A 278 -2.71 3.60 -23.87
N CYS A 279 -1.51 3.81 -23.36
CA CYS A 279 -0.64 2.79 -22.80
C CYS A 279 -0.32 3.17 -21.35
N ILE A 280 -0.57 2.25 -20.44
CA ILE A 280 -0.35 2.44 -19.00
C ILE A 280 0.69 1.43 -18.55
N ALA A 281 1.78 1.93 -17.94
CA ALA A 281 2.70 1.10 -17.21
C ALA A 281 2.23 0.89 -15.78
N THR A 282 2.42 -0.32 -15.26
CA THR A 282 1.99 -0.69 -13.91
C THR A 282 3.18 -1.07 -13.04
N ALA A 283 3.01 -0.95 -11.73
CA ALA A 283 4.00 -1.39 -10.74
C ALA A 283 4.19 -2.93 -10.71
N SER A 284 3.35 -3.68 -11.45
CA SER A 284 3.47 -5.13 -11.61
C SER A 284 4.26 -5.51 -12.88
N ARG A 285 5.04 -4.59 -13.45
CA ARG A 285 5.84 -4.79 -14.68
C ARG A 285 5.00 -5.21 -15.88
N MET A 286 3.82 -4.60 -16.03
CA MET A 286 2.96 -4.81 -17.19
C MET A 286 2.73 -3.49 -17.90
N LEU A 287 2.75 -3.52 -19.23
CA LEU A 287 2.20 -2.49 -20.09
C LEU A 287 0.81 -2.91 -20.54
N LEU A 288 -0.17 -2.06 -20.30
CA LEU A 288 -1.57 -2.26 -20.65
C LEU A 288 -1.94 -1.27 -21.74
N PHE A 289 -2.36 -1.76 -22.90
CA PHE A 289 -2.79 -0.95 -24.04
C PHE A 289 -4.32 -0.93 -24.08
N PHE A 290 -4.90 0.25 -24.00
CA PHE A 290 -6.34 0.45 -24.05
C PHE A 290 -6.76 1.25 -25.28
N LYS A 291 -7.98 0.96 -25.71
CA LYS A 291 -8.79 1.74 -26.64
C LYS A 291 -10.00 2.24 -25.85
N ASP A 292 -10.02 3.52 -25.51
CA ASP A 292 -10.85 4.12 -24.47
C ASP A 292 -10.76 3.35 -23.14
N THR A 293 -11.77 2.54 -22.81
CA THR A 293 -11.84 1.71 -21.60
C THR A 293 -11.62 0.22 -21.88
N ILE A 294 -11.39 -0.18 -23.13
CA ILE A 294 -11.24 -1.58 -23.54
C ILE A 294 -9.76 -1.93 -23.61
N LEU A 295 -9.33 -2.93 -22.83
CA LEU A 295 -7.97 -3.47 -22.92
C LEU A 295 -7.80 -4.25 -24.22
N VAL A 296 -6.88 -3.81 -25.08
CA VAL A 296 -6.59 -4.42 -26.39
C VAL A 296 -5.37 -5.33 -26.33
N TRP A 297 -4.34 -4.94 -25.58
CA TRP A 297 -3.10 -5.70 -25.48
C TRP A 297 -2.48 -5.56 -24.10
N ALA A 298 -1.73 -6.57 -23.68
CA ALA A 298 -0.92 -6.53 -22.47
C ALA A 298 0.45 -7.15 -22.76
N ALA A 299 1.52 -6.52 -22.26
CA ALA A 299 2.87 -7.03 -22.42
C ALA A 299 3.67 -6.91 -21.12
N GLN A 300 4.43 -7.94 -20.79
CA GLN A 300 5.29 -7.96 -19.63
C GLN A 300 6.60 -7.20 -19.91
N LEU A 301 6.99 -6.37 -18.95
CA LEU A 301 8.24 -5.63 -18.88
C LEU A 301 9.30 -6.41 -18.09
N LEU A 302 10.57 -6.19 -18.41
CA LEU A 302 11.70 -6.73 -17.65
C LEU A 302 11.92 -5.97 -16.33
N GLN A 303 11.71 -4.66 -16.36
CA GLN A 303 11.95 -3.74 -15.25
C GLN A 303 10.75 -2.80 -15.04
N ASP A 304 10.72 -2.14 -13.88
CA ASP A 304 9.68 -1.17 -13.55
C ASP A 304 9.87 0.11 -14.37
N ALA A 305 8.85 0.51 -15.13
CA ALA A 305 8.91 1.68 -16.00
C ALA A 305 8.48 2.95 -15.27
N ILE A 306 9.34 3.96 -15.28
CA ILE A 306 9.09 5.32 -14.77
C ILE A 306 8.33 6.14 -15.81
N GLN A 307 8.79 6.09 -17.06
CA GLN A 307 8.22 6.87 -18.17
C GLN A 307 8.19 6.01 -19.42
N VAL A 308 7.14 6.18 -20.22
CA VAL A 308 6.97 5.50 -21.50
C VAL A 308 6.68 6.56 -22.56
N ARG A 309 7.43 6.50 -23.67
CA ARG A 309 7.29 7.40 -24.83
C ARG A 309 7.33 6.58 -26.12
N LEU A 310 7.06 7.23 -27.25
CA LEU A 310 7.21 6.64 -28.57
C LEU A 310 8.31 7.38 -29.33
N CYS A 311 9.07 6.65 -30.13
CA CYS A 311 10.03 7.23 -31.07
C CYS A 311 9.91 6.60 -32.46
N THR A 312 10.25 7.39 -33.47
CA THR A 312 10.34 7.00 -34.87
C THR A 312 11.65 7.52 -35.46
N PHE A 313 12.53 6.60 -35.86
CA PHE A 313 13.89 6.96 -36.31
C PHE A 313 14.25 6.33 -37.66
N SER A 314 13.37 5.55 -38.28
CA SER A 314 13.53 5.15 -39.67
C SER A 314 12.19 4.87 -40.33
N SER A 315 12.18 4.71 -41.65
CA SER A 315 10.99 4.29 -42.39
C SER A 315 10.48 2.91 -41.93
N VAL A 316 11.39 2.05 -41.46
CA VAL A 316 11.12 0.69 -40.97
C VAL A 316 10.72 0.68 -39.49
N TYR A 317 11.42 1.44 -38.67
CA TYR A 317 11.23 1.50 -37.22
C TYR A 317 10.40 2.73 -36.85
N ARG A 318 9.08 2.53 -36.82
CA ARG A 318 8.08 3.53 -36.48
C ARG A 318 7.38 3.17 -35.17
N SER A 319 7.07 4.18 -34.37
CA SER A 319 6.32 4.01 -33.12
C SER A 319 6.92 2.96 -32.18
N MET A 320 8.25 2.94 -32.07
CA MET A 320 8.96 2.08 -31.12
C MET A 320 8.75 2.62 -29.70
N LEU A 321 8.60 1.73 -28.73
CA LEU A 321 8.36 2.08 -27.33
C LEU A 321 9.68 2.44 -26.65
N VAL A 322 9.79 3.65 -26.14
CA VAL A 322 10.89 4.09 -25.29
C VAL A 322 10.46 3.92 -23.85
N ILE A 323 11.18 3.08 -23.11
CA ILE A 323 10.89 2.77 -21.71
C ILE A 323 12.07 3.22 -20.88
N LEU A 324 11.82 4.15 -19.96
CA LEU A 324 12.80 4.60 -18.97
C LEU A 324 12.58 3.85 -17.65
N SER A 325 13.63 3.22 -17.15
CA SER A 325 13.74 2.69 -15.79
C SER A 325 14.83 3.44 -15.02
N ASN A 326 14.95 3.18 -13.70
CA ASN A 326 15.92 3.88 -12.84
C ASN A 326 17.39 3.67 -13.26
N SER A 327 17.68 2.58 -13.99
CA SER A 327 19.04 2.17 -14.33
C SER A 327 19.23 1.89 -15.82
N ARG A 328 18.17 1.95 -16.62
CA ARG A 328 18.22 1.55 -18.03
C ARG A 328 17.18 2.32 -18.85
N ILE A 329 17.58 2.70 -20.05
CA ILE A 329 16.63 3.10 -21.09
C ILE A 329 16.62 2.02 -22.17
N SER A 330 15.42 1.63 -22.62
CA SER A 330 15.28 0.71 -23.74
C SER A 330 14.31 1.21 -24.79
N VAL A 331 14.68 1.01 -26.05
CA VAL A 331 13.81 1.14 -27.23
C VAL A 331 13.35 -0.26 -27.57
N SER A 332 12.04 -0.48 -27.58
CA SER A 332 11.45 -1.81 -27.58
C SER A 332 10.26 -1.92 -28.52
N TYR A 333 9.89 -3.16 -28.85
CA TYR A 333 8.71 -3.51 -29.63
C TYR A 333 7.91 -4.63 -28.96
N LEU A 334 6.67 -4.82 -29.40
CA LEU A 334 5.76 -5.81 -28.83
C LEU A 334 5.96 -7.18 -29.50
N GLY A 335 6.10 -8.23 -28.69
CA GLY A 335 6.16 -9.61 -29.18
C GLY A 335 4.77 -10.14 -29.56
N THR A 336 4.66 -10.66 -30.78
CA THR A 336 3.40 -11.12 -31.39
C THR A 336 3.41 -12.59 -31.80
N GLU A 337 4.55 -13.30 -31.68
CA GLU A 337 4.62 -14.71 -32.05
C GLU A 337 4.33 -15.64 -30.87
N PRO A 338 3.22 -16.41 -30.91
CA PRO A 338 2.93 -17.35 -29.85
C PRO A 338 3.99 -18.45 -29.88
N SER A 339 4.76 -18.58 -28.79
CA SER A 339 5.63 -19.73 -28.64
C SER A 339 4.75 -20.96 -28.47
N LEU A 340 4.70 -21.83 -29.50
CA LEU A 340 4.13 -23.15 -29.35
C LEU A 340 4.88 -23.84 -28.21
N PHE A 341 4.15 -24.27 -27.18
CA PHE A 341 4.72 -25.10 -26.12
C PHE A 341 5.17 -26.43 -26.75
N ARG A 342 6.41 -26.45 -27.24
CA ARG A 342 7.10 -27.66 -27.63
C ARG A 342 8.03 -27.96 -26.47
N LEU A 343 7.86 -29.15 -25.88
CA LEU A 343 8.92 -29.70 -25.05
C LEU A 343 10.21 -29.55 -25.86
N PRO A 344 11.25 -28.89 -25.31
CA PRO A 344 12.52 -28.79 -25.99
C PRO A 344 12.86 -30.19 -26.48
N ALA A 345 13.09 -30.38 -27.79
CA ALA A 345 13.60 -31.64 -28.29
C ALA A 345 14.78 -31.97 -27.38
N PRO A 346 14.86 -33.18 -26.79
CA PRO A 346 15.80 -33.46 -25.73
C PRO A 346 17.21 -33.21 -26.26
N GLN A 347 17.70 -31.99 -26.07
CA GLN A 347 19.11 -31.69 -26.01
C GLN A 347 19.62 -32.70 -25.01
N THR A 348 20.67 -33.41 -25.40
CA THR A 348 21.36 -34.51 -24.72
C THR A 348 21.66 -34.16 -23.25
N ARG A 349 20.62 -34.04 -22.43
CA ARG A 349 20.68 -34.06 -20.99
C ARG A 349 21.00 -35.51 -20.74
N PHE A 350 22.29 -35.77 -20.54
CA PHE A 350 22.77 -37.03 -20.06
C PHE A 350 22.04 -37.30 -18.75
N ILE A 351 20.96 -38.09 -18.83
CA ILE A 351 20.28 -38.61 -17.66
C ILE A 351 21.07 -39.85 -17.30
N ASP A 352 21.82 -39.77 -16.21
CA ASP A 352 22.50 -40.93 -15.65
C ASP A 352 21.44 -41.89 -15.08
N PHE A 353 21.03 -42.85 -15.90
CA PHE A 353 20.04 -43.86 -15.54
C PHE A 353 20.52 -44.71 -14.35
N GLN A 354 21.83 -44.88 -14.16
CA GLN A 354 22.35 -45.68 -13.04
C GLN A 354 22.18 -44.93 -11.72
N GLN A 355 22.48 -43.63 -11.70
CA GLN A 355 22.27 -42.81 -10.50
C GLN A 355 20.78 -42.72 -10.13
N ARG A 356 19.91 -42.46 -11.12
CA ARG A 356 18.45 -42.41 -10.93
C ARG A 356 17.87 -43.75 -10.45
N HIS A 357 18.40 -44.87 -10.93
CA HIS A 357 17.94 -46.19 -10.51
C HIS A 357 18.37 -46.53 -9.07
N LYS A 358 19.58 -46.14 -8.66
CA LYS A 358 20.02 -46.26 -7.26
C LYS A 358 19.13 -45.43 -6.33
N GLU A 359 18.86 -44.18 -6.69
CA GLU A 359 17.96 -43.30 -5.95
C GLU A 359 16.53 -43.88 -5.88
N PHE A 360 16.04 -44.45 -6.99
CA PHE A 360 14.74 -45.14 -7.02
C PHE A 360 14.69 -46.32 -6.05
N ILE A 361 15.71 -47.19 -6.03
CA ILE A 361 15.77 -48.33 -5.11
C ILE A 361 15.83 -47.85 -3.65
N GLU A 362 16.59 -46.80 -3.35
CA GLU A 362 16.66 -46.23 -2.01
C GLU A 362 15.32 -45.66 -1.55
N LEU A 363 14.62 -44.95 -2.45
CA LEU A 363 13.28 -44.40 -2.18
C LEU A 363 12.21 -45.50 -2.07
N GLU A 364 12.27 -46.54 -2.91
CA GLU A 364 11.39 -47.70 -2.84
C GLU A 364 11.60 -48.47 -1.53
N ALA A 365 12.85 -48.64 -1.09
CA ALA A 365 13.18 -49.19 0.21
C ALA A 365 12.68 -48.32 1.38
N LEU A 366 12.68 -46.99 1.24
CA LEU A 366 12.08 -46.05 2.20
C LEU A 366 10.55 -46.14 2.23
N ILE A 367 9.90 -46.33 1.08
CA ILE A 367 8.45 -46.54 0.98
C ILE A 367 8.04 -47.86 1.62
N HIS A 368 8.79 -48.94 1.37
CA HIS A 368 8.58 -50.24 2.00
C HIS A 368 9.00 -50.28 3.49
N LYS A 369 9.74 -49.27 3.98
CA LYS A 369 10.16 -49.15 5.39
C LYS A 369 9.13 -48.49 6.32
N LYS A 370 7.91 -48.13 5.85
CA LYS A 370 6.79 -47.76 6.74
C LYS A 370 5.86 -48.95 7.02
N PRO A 371 5.32 -49.07 8.24
CA PRO A 371 5.53 -50.23 9.09
C PRO A 371 4.39 -51.26 9.01
N LEU A 372 4.74 -52.53 9.22
CA LEU A 372 3.83 -53.64 9.51
C LEU A 372 3.07 -53.51 10.86
N GLU A 373 3.01 -52.32 11.46
CA GLU A 373 2.28 -52.03 12.70
C GLU A 373 1.14 -51.06 12.43
N SER A 374 0.15 -51.52 11.67
CA SER A 374 -1.21 -50.97 11.72
C SER A 374 -2.03 -51.83 12.69
N VAL A 375 -1.68 -51.77 13.97
CA VAL A 375 -2.65 -52.07 15.03
C VAL A 375 -3.48 -50.81 15.20
N GLU A 376 -4.78 -50.95 15.03
CA GLU A 376 -5.80 -49.91 15.15
C GLU A 376 -5.58 -49.05 16.42
N GLY A 377 -5.57 -47.72 16.26
CA GLY A 377 -5.83 -46.81 17.39
C GLY A 377 -4.74 -45.84 17.84
N THR A 378 -3.67 -45.59 17.08
CA THR A 378 -2.67 -44.57 17.48
C THR A 378 -2.66 -43.39 16.50
N THR A 379 -3.24 -42.26 16.91
CA THR A 379 -3.04 -40.95 16.28
C THR A 379 -1.54 -40.69 16.09
N PRO A 380 -1.10 -40.03 14.99
CA PRO A 380 0.31 -39.71 14.81
C PRO A 380 0.81 -38.98 16.05
N LYS A 381 1.85 -39.51 16.70
CA LYS A 381 2.53 -38.84 17.82
C LYS A 381 3.11 -37.53 17.27
N ASN A 382 2.48 -36.41 17.59
CA ASN A 382 3.08 -35.09 17.38
C ASN A 382 4.41 -35.08 18.14
N SER A 383 5.51 -34.84 17.41
CA SER A 383 6.86 -34.80 17.98
C SER A 383 7.06 -33.63 18.93
N LEU A 384 6.23 -32.58 18.82
CA LEU A 384 6.24 -31.37 19.63
C LEU A 384 5.08 -31.37 20.63
N THR A 385 5.40 -31.24 21.92
CA THR A 385 4.44 -31.09 23.02
C THR A 385 4.58 -29.71 23.66
N LEU A 386 3.45 -29.05 23.92
CA LEU A 386 3.40 -27.72 24.53
C LEU A 386 2.79 -27.80 25.93
N ASN A 387 3.56 -27.41 26.94
CA ASN A 387 3.12 -27.31 28.32
C ASN A 387 3.15 -25.86 28.80
N CYS A 388 2.14 -25.48 29.56
CA CYS A 388 2.01 -24.14 30.12
C CYS A 388 1.57 -24.31 31.58
N SER A 389 2.28 -23.69 32.51
CA SER A 389 1.97 -23.69 33.94
C SER A 389 2.27 -22.33 34.56
N TYR A 390 1.62 -22.04 35.68
CA TYR A 390 1.88 -20.85 36.49
C TYR A 390 1.72 -21.20 37.97
N ASP A 391 2.49 -20.52 38.83
CA ASP A 391 2.54 -20.81 40.27
C ASP A 391 1.73 -19.81 41.12
N GLY A 392 1.04 -18.87 40.48
CA GLY A 392 0.19 -17.86 41.13
C GLY A 392 0.46 -16.44 40.60
N LEU A 393 -0.04 -15.44 41.34
CA LEU A 393 0.27 -14.03 41.09
C LEU A 393 1.69 -13.69 41.59
N ASP A 394 2.37 -12.80 40.88
CA ASP A 394 3.71 -12.35 41.23
C ASP A 394 3.67 -11.44 42.47
N SER A 395 4.65 -11.60 43.37
CA SER A 395 4.77 -10.77 44.59
C SER A 395 5.12 -9.30 44.30
N ARG A 396 5.70 -9.03 43.13
CA ARG A 396 5.92 -7.69 42.58
C ARG A 396 5.38 -7.66 41.17
N SER A 397 4.48 -6.72 40.90
CA SER A 397 3.90 -6.59 39.56
C SER A 397 4.96 -6.17 38.54
N ARG A 398 4.95 -6.82 37.37
CA ARG A 398 5.74 -6.46 36.19
C ARG A 398 5.11 -5.33 35.36
N ALA A 399 3.94 -4.82 35.74
CA ALA A 399 3.24 -3.74 35.04
C ALA A 399 3.85 -2.36 35.37
N GLU A 400 5.07 -2.08 34.88
CA GLU A 400 5.80 -0.83 35.19
C GLU A 400 5.18 0.47 34.63
N LYS A 401 4.17 0.36 33.74
CA LYS A 401 3.60 1.48 32.97
C LYS A 401 2.12 1.77 33.25
N SER A 402 1.48 1.11 34.21
CA SER A 402 0.07 1.36 34.55
C SER A 402 -0.08 2.40 35.68
N SER A 403 -1.08 3.28 35.57
CA SER A 403 -1.43 4.26 36.62
C SER A 403 -2.08 3.63 37.86
N GLU A 404 -2.59 2.41 37.72
CA GLU A 404 -3.18 1.58 38.78
C GLU A 404 -2.19 0.45 39.13
N GLU A 405 -2.16 0.02 40.39
CA GLU A 405 -1.41 -1.17 40.84
C GLU A 405 -2.08 -2.44 40.28
N VAL A 406 -1.77 -2.77 39.04
CA VAL A 406 -2.29 -3.96 38.36
C VAL A 406 -1.43 -5.17 38.75
N PRO A 407 -2.02 -6.33 39.12
CA PRO A 407 -1.27 -7.55 39.39
C PRO A 407 -0.69 -8.18 38.12
N SER A 408 0.42 -8.92 38.23
CA SER A 408 0.99 -9.72 37.14
C SER A 408 1.11 -11.18 37.51
N LEU A 409 1.17 -12.04 36.49
CA LEU A 409 1.38 -13.47 36.61
C LEU A 409 2.52 -13.90 35.69
N THR A 410 3.49 -14.65 36.23
CA THR A 410 4.55 -15.27 35.42
C THR A 410 4.08 -16.62 34.89
N LEU A 411 3.93 -16.73 33.57
CA LEU A 411 3.58 -17.97 32.88
C LEU A 411 4.85 -18.68 32.40
N ASN A 412 5.00 -19.94 32.80
CA ASN A 412 6.07 -20.83 32.36
C ASN A 412 5.58 -21.69 31.19
N ILE A 413 6.22 -21.53 30.04
CA ILE A 413 5.91 -22.26 28.81
C ILE A 413 7.07 -23.22 28.53
N GLU A 414 6.79 -24.51 28.44
CA GLU A 414 7.75 -25.56 28.13
C GLU A 414 7.38 -26.24 26.81
N LEU A 415 8.31 -26.21 25.86
CA LEU A 415 8.24 -26.88 24.56
C LEU A 415 9.12 -28.11 24.61
N LEU A 416 8.51 -29.29 24.52
CA LEU A 416 9.19 -30.58 24.52
C LEU A 416 9.18 -31.16 23.11
N SER A 417 10.33 -31.65 22.65
CA SER A 417 10.45 -32.32 21.36
C SER A 417 11.31 -33.58 21.45
N ASP A 418 10.76 -34.70 20.99
CA ASP A 418 11.48 -35.99 20.91
C ASP A 418 12.49 -36.03 19.74
N VAL A 419 12.34 -35.11 18.77
CA VAL A 419 13.18 -34.98 17.58
C VAL A 419 13.70 -33.55 17.47
N ARG A 420 14.92 -33.37 16.97
CA ARG A 420 15.46 -32.04 16.71
C ARG A 420 14.64 -31.31 15.65
N LEU A 421 13.95 -30.25 16.06
CA LEU A 421 13.12 -29.41 15.18
C LEU A 421 13.78 -28.06 14.99
N LEU A 422 13.80 -27.54 13.75
CA LEU A 422 14.32 -26.21 13.42
C LEU A 422 13.19 -25.20 13.20
N ASP A 423 13.52 -23.92 13.39
CA ASP A 423 12.66 -22.76 13.12
C ASP A 423 11.24 -22.88 13.70
N ILE A 424 11.17 -23.03 15.02
CA ILE A 424 9.91 -23.12 15.73
C ILE A 424 9.43 -21.71 16.10
N LYS A 425 8.16 -21.42 15.82
CA LYS A 425 7.52 -20.16 16.20
C LYS A 425 6.41 -20.41 17.20
N LEU A 426 6.48 -19.73 18.33
CA LEU A 426 5.46 -19.68 19.36
C LEU A 426 4.67 -18.38 19.20
N LEU A 427 3.37 -18.50 18.95
CA LEU A 427 2.41 -17.40 18.83
C LEU A 427 1.42 -17.45 19.99
N CYS A 428 1.12 -16.30 20.58
CA CYS A 428 0.09 -16.18 21.59
C CYS A 428 -1.05 -15.25 21.15
N SER A 429 -2.29 -15.71 21.31
CA SER A 429 -3.52 -14.92 21.16
C SER A 429 -4.23 -14.83 22.51
N ALA A 430 -4.27 -13.62 23.07
CA ALA A 430 -4.90 -13.33 24.35
C ALA A 430 -5.37 -11.87 24.40
N ALA A 431 -6.42 -11.61 25.19
CA ALA A 431 -6.85 -10.24 25.51
C ALA A 431 -5.92 -9.55 26.52
N PHE A 432 -5.17 -10.31 27.31
CA PHE A 432 -4.13 -9.80 28.21
C PHE A 432 -2.90 -9.27 27.45
N HIS A 433 -2.14 -8.38 28.10
CA HIS A 433 -0.79 -8.07 27.66
C HIS A 433 0.15 -9.22 28.05
N ILE A 434 0.91 -9.70 27.07
CA ILE A 434 1.90 -10.77 27.23
C ILE A 434 3.20 -10.23 26.66
N GLU A 435 4.27 -10.25 27.45
CA GLU A 435 5.57 -9.69 27.07
C GLU A 435 6.12 -10.33 25.79
N HIS A 436 5.95 -11.64 25.64
CA HIS A 436 6.44 -12.41 24.50
C HIS A 436 5.27 -12.94 23.63
N LYS A 437 4.64 -12.06 22.84
CA LYS A 437 3.52 -12.46 21.94
C LYS A 437 3.94 -13.38 20.79
N CYS A 438 5.16 -13.20 20.29
CA CYS A 438 5.73 -14.01 19.21
C CYS A 438 7.21 -14.26 19.51
N THR A 439 7.59 -15.52 19.68
CA THR A 439 8.97 -15.92 19.95
C THR A 439 9.40 -17.00 18.96
N SER A 440 10.58 -16.84 18.39
CA SER A 440 11.18 -17.83 17.48
C SER A 440 12.34 -18.55 18.15
N PHE A 441 12.37 -19.87 18.04
CA PHE A 441 13.45 -20.72 18.49
C PHE A 441 14.15 -21.32 17.26
N PRO A 442 15.47 -21.14 17.11
CA PRO A 442 16.21 -21.65 15.94
C PRO A 442 16.25 -23.18 15.91
N ALA A 443 16.33 -23.81 17.08
CA ALA A 443 16.24 -25.26 17.23
C ALA A 443 15.70 -25.64 18.62
N ILE A 444 14.94 -26.72 18.70
CA ILE A 444 14.63 -27.41 19.97
C ILE A 444 15.15 -28.84 19.88
N ASP A 445 15.94 -29.23 20.86
CA ASP A 445 16.51 -30.57 21.04
C ASP A 445 16.24 -30.99 22.49
N GLY A 446 15.15 -31.73 22.72
CA GLY A 446 14.68 -32.09 24.06
C GLY A 446 13.65 -31.13 24.67
N SER A 447 14.08 -30.12 25.44
CA SER A 447 13.18 -29.19 26.14
C SER A 447 13.65 -27.74 26.03
N GLN A 448 12.72 -26.83 25.79
CA GLN A 448 12.93 -25.37 25.81
C GLN A 448 11.91 -24.72 26.75
N LYS A 449 12.38 -23.85 27.64
CA LYS A 449 11.55 -23.18 28.65
C LYS A 449 11.60 -21.67 28.46
N LEU A 450 10.42 -21.05 28.47
CA LEU A 450 10.22 -19.61 28.35
C LEU A 450 9.31 -19.14 29.48
N SER A 451 9.73 -18.13 30.23
CA SER A 451 8.90 -17.46 31.23
C SER A 451 8.43 -16.11 30.70
N THR A 452 7.13 -15.85 30.69
CA THR A 452 6.53 -14.59 30.20
C THR A 452 5.59 -13.99 31.24
N GLY A 453 5.65 -12.68 31.44
CA GLY A 453 4.67 -11.95 32.25
C GLY A 453 3.33 -11.79 31.52
N VAL A 454 2.23 -11.94 32.26
CA VAL A 454 0.85 -11.71 31.82
C VAL A 454 0.19 -10.70 32.76
N TYR A 455 -0.35 -9.61 32.22
CA TYR A 455 -1.02 -8.55 33.01
C TYR A 455 -1.94 -7.68 32.15
N VAL A 456 -2.71 -6.80 32.79
CA VAL A 456 -3.58 -5.80 32.12
C VAL A 456 -2.78 -4.51 31.91
N LEU A 457 -2.83 -3.88 30.73
CA LEU A 457 -2.01 -2.69 30.45
C LEU A 457 -2.76 -1.53 29.76
N ASN A 458 -3.32 -1.75 28.57
CA ASN A 458 -3.85 -0.66 27.74
C ASN A 458 -5.38 -0.61 27.70
N GLN A 459 -6.04 -1.75 27.87
CA GLN A 459 -7.49 -1.90 27.73
C GLN A 459 -7.97 -2.93 28.76
N PRO A 460 -9.22 -2.80 29.23
CA PRO A 460 -9.81 -3.81 30.08
C PRO A 460 -9.94 -5.13 29.32
N VAL A 461 -9.76 -6.24 30.04
CA VAL A 461 -9.77 -7.59 29.46
C VAL A 461 -11.20 -8.13 29.41
N TYR A 462 -11.61 -8.67 28.26
CA TYR A 462 -12.96 -9.22 28.05
C TYR A 462 -13.01 -10.74 27.90
N ASP A 463 -11.85 -11.40 27.83
CA ASP A 463 -11.73 -12.86 27.74
C ASP A 463 -10.54 -13.34 28.59
N LEU A 464 -10.78 -14.34 29.45
CA LEU A 464 -9.76 -14.91 30.32
C LEU A 464 -8.89 -15.95 29.60
N ARG A 465 -9.24 -16.36 28.38
CA ARG A 465 -8.57 -17.44 27.65
C ARG A 465 -7.34 -16.94 26.90
N CYS A 466 -6.22 -17.62 27.12
CA CYS A 466 -4.97 -17.44 26.39
C CYS A 466 -4.70 -18.67 25.53
N LYS A 467 -4.55 -18.45 24.22
CA LYS A 467 -4.28 -19.51 23.24
C LYS A 467 -2.84 -19.41 22.77
N PHE A 468 -2.10 -20.51 22.90
CA PHE A 468 -0.72 -20.65 22.48
C PHE A 468 -0.64 -21.62 21.32
N TYR A 469 0.05 -21.21 20.26
CA TYR A 469 0.29 -22.02 19.07
C TYR A 469 1.78 -22.14 18.82
N ALA A 470 2.29 -23.36 18.73
CA ALA A 470 3.66 -23.61 18.33
C ALA A 470 3.67 -24.39 17.02
N PHE A 471 4.52 -23.97 16.07
CA PHE A 471 4.68 -24.66 14.79
C PHE A 471 6.13 -24.65 14.33
N SER A 472 6.53 -25.71 13.64
CA SER A 472 7.84 -25.82 12.98
C SER A 472 7.70 -25.67 11.47
N SER A 473 8.61 -24.91 10.85
CA SER A 473 8.64 -24.72 9.40
C SER A 473 8.95 -26.01 8.62
N GLN A 474 9.56 -27.01 9.26
CA GLN A 474 10.06 -28.20 8.59
C GLN A 474 8.99 -29.28 8.37
N PHE A 475 8.03 -29.39 9.28
CA PHE A 475 7.05 -30.48 9.27
C PHE A 475 5.60 -29.99 9.16
N GLY A 476 5.35 -28.68 9.29
CA GLY A 476 3.99 -28.12 9.23
C GLY A 476 3.10 -28.50 10.41
N ASP A 477 3.63 -29.19 11.41
CA ASP A 477 2.92 -29.55 12.64
C ASP A 477 2.58 -28.28 13.43
N VAL A 478 1.30 -28.13 13.77
CA VAL A 478 0.79 -27.05 14.62
C VAL A 478 0.22 -27.67 15.88
N ILE A 479 0.79 -27.31 17.03
CA ILE A 479 0.21 -27.64 18.33
C ILE A 479 -0.40 -26.41 18.96
N GLY A 480 -1.63 -26.56 19.45
CA GLY A 480 -2.37 -25.51 20.15
C GLY A 480 -2.64 -25.92 21.59
N LYS A 481 -2.46 -24.99 22.53
CA LYS A 481 -2.90 -25.14 23.93
C LYS A 481 -3.66 -23.91 24.37
N GLU A 482 -4.78 -24.14 25.03
CA GLU A 482 -5.61 -23.08 25.61
C GLU A 482 -5.51 -23.14 27.13
N LEU A 483 -5.34 -21.98 27.75
CA LEU A 483 -5.25 -21.82 29.20
C LEU A 483 -6.18 -20.70 29.65
N LYS A 484 -7.01 -20.95 30.67
CA LYS A 484 -7.85 -19.93 31.29
C LYS A 484 -7.07 -19.26 32.44
N MET A 485 -6.93 -17.94 32.37
CA MET A 485 -6.24 -17.13 33.38
C MET A 485 -7.14 -16.86 34.59
N PRO A 486 -6.58 -16.67 35.79
CA PRO A 486 -7.36 -16.47 37.00
C PRO A 486 -8.04 -15.09 37.00
N LEU A 487 -9.25 -15.02 37.56
CA LEU A 487 -10.11 -13.83 37.52
C LEU A 487 -9.49 -12.62 38.25
N ASN A 488 -8.72 -12.87 39.33
CA ASN A 488 -8.03 -11.83 40.11
C ASN A 488 -6.89 -11.11 39.36
N LEU A 489 -6.47 -11.63 38.21
CA LEU A 489 -5.55 -10.93 37.30
C LEU A 489 -6.24 -9.77 36.57
N MET A 490 -7.57 -9.84 36.40
CA MET A 490 -8.36 -8.92 35.58
C MET A 490 -9.18 -7.91 36.40
N CYS A 491 -9.61 -8.26 37.61
CA CYS A 491 -10.45 -7.39 38.44
C CYS A 491 -10.07 -7.41 39.93
N HIS A 492 -10.53 -6.40 40.66
CA HIS A 492 -10.50 -6.32 42.12
C HIS A 492 -11.93 -6.22 42.69
N THR A 493 -12.09 -6.50 43.99
CA THR A 493 -13.37 -6.33 44.66
C THR A 493 -13.65 -4.88 45.04
N VAL A 494 -14.93 -4.51 44.99
CA VAL A 494 -15.41 -3.18 45.39
C VAL A 494 -16.57 -3.31 46.37
N SER A 495 -16.64 -2.36 47.30
CA SER A 495 -17.71 -2.31 48.31
C SER A 495 -19.09 -2.16 47.69
N THR A 496 -19.99 -3.07 48.07
CA THR A 496 -21.40 -3.08 47.66
C THR A 496 -22.22 -1.98 48.33
N GLN A 497 -21.72 -1.36 49.42
CA GLN A 497 -22.44 -0.34 50.19
C GLN A 497 -22.18 1.11 49.72
N ARG A 498 -20.99 1.42 49.17
CA ARG A 498 -20.65 2.77 48.70
C ARG A 498 -21.38 3.16 47.40
N ASN A 499 -21.78 2.19 46.58
CA ASN A 499 -22.50 2.41 45.32
C ASN A 499 -24.01 2.19 45.46
N ASN A 500 -24.64 2.84 46.45
CA ASN A 500 -26.07 2.69 46.75
C ASN A 500 -27.01 3.14 45.60
N THR A 501 -26.48 3.79 44.55
CA THR A 501 -27.16 4.12 43.30
C THR A 501 -27.33 2.93 42.34
N GLN A 502 -26.64 1.80 42.55
CA GLN A 502 -26.56 0.69 41.59
C GLN A 502 -27.48 -0.51 41.89
N ARG A 503 -28.43 -0.44 42.84
CA ARG A 503 -29.45 -1.50 43.01
C ARG A 503 -30.35 -1.71 41.77
N ASN A 504 -30.33 -0.75 40.83
CA ASN A 504 -31.04 -0.79 39.55
C ASN A 504 -30.08 -0.64 38.35
N ALA A 505 -29.09 -1.53 38.23
CA ALA A 505 -28.28 -1.61 37.01
C ALA A 505 -29.14 -1.93 35.77
N GLN A 506 -28.76 -1.37 34.61
CA GLN A 506 -29.51 -1.46 33.35
C GLN A 506 -29.61 -2.89 32.81
N TYR A 507 -28.55 -3.69 32.95
CA TYR A 507 -28.50 -5.06 32.48
C TYR A 507 -28.54 -6.03 33.66
N LYS A 508 -29.47 -7.00 33.63
CA LYS A 508 -29.68 -7.97 34.70
C LYS A 508 -29.82 -9.37 34.09
N VAL A 509 -28.95 -10.27 34.49
CA VAL A 509 -29.00 -11.70 34.11
C VAL A 509 -29.28 -12.52 35.36
N THR A 510 -30.29 -13.38 35.31
CA THR A 510 -30.63 -14.30 36.40
C THR A 510 -30.42 -15.73 35.94
N ILE A 511 -29.65 -16.49 36.73
CA ILE A 511 -29.35 -17.90 36.52
C ILE A 511 -30.04 -18.68 37.63
N GLU A 512 -30.95 -19.57 37.25
CA GLU A 512 -31.68 -20.45 38.16
C GLU A 512 -31.00 -21.80 38.23
N SER A 513 -30.81 -22.32 39.45
CA SER A 513 -30.23 -23.63 39.71
C SER A 513 -31.25 -24.57 40.32
N THR A 514 -31.16 -25.86 39.98
CA THR A 514 -31.96 -26.91 40.62
C THR A 514 -31.56 -27.16 42.09
N LEU A 515 -30.29 -26.91 42.41
CA LEU A 515 -29.67 -27.10 43.72
C LEU A 515 -29.61 -25.78 44.54
N PRO A 516 -29.49 -25.84 45.89
CA PRO A 516 -29.34 -24.64 46.70
C PRO A 516 -28.11 -23.84 46.27
N ALA A 517 -28.27 -22.51 46.20
CA ALA A 517 -27.19 -21.62 45.81
C ALA A 517 -26.03 -21.70 46.82
N LEU A 518 -24.80 -21.75 46.31
CA LEU A 518 -23.57 -21.74 47.07
C LEU A 518 -23.27 -20.33 47.59
N ASP A 519 -22.54 -20.29 48.71
CA ASP A 519 -22.06 -19.03 49.26
C ASP A 519 -21.02 -18.40 48.34
N ILE A 520 -21.06 -17.07 48.23
CA ILE A 520 -20.17 -16.34 47.32
C ILE A 520 -18.71 -16.46 47.77
N SER A 521 -18.45 -16.51 49.07
CA SER A 521 -17.12 -16.76 49.64
C SER A 521 -16.57 -18.15 49.26
N GLN A 522 -17.45 -19.12 49.00
CA GLN A 522 -17.04 -20.41 48.48
C GLN A 522 -16.78 -20.34 46.97
N LEU A 523 -17.56 -19.58 46.21
CA LEU A 523 -17.38 -19.47 44.76
C LEU A 523 -16.15 -18.64 44.38
N PHE A 524 -15.82 -17.61 45.15
CA PHE A 524 -14.73 -16.67 44.87
C PHE A 524 -13.78 -16.57 46.07
N PRO A 525 -13.05 -17.66 46.41
CA PRO A 525 -12.19 -17.70 47.59
C PRO A 525 -10.98 -16.75 47.51
N GLU A 526 -10.56 -16.38 46.30
CA GLU A 526 -9.44 -15.47 46.06
C GLU A 526 -9.80 -13.99 46.26
N PHE A 527 -11.05 -13.69 46.63
CA PHE A 527 -11.56 -12.34 46.81
C PHE A 527 -12.17 -12.15 48.20
N GLU A 528 -11.95 -10.99 48.81
CA GLU A 528 -12.60 -10.62 50.07
C GLU A 528 -14.04 -10.18 49.82
N ALA A 529 -15.00 -11.05 50.13
CA ALA A 529 -16.43 -10.75 50.02
C ALA A 529 -16.95 -10.05 51.28
N GLU A 530 -17.66 -8.93 51.12
CA GLU A 530 -18.29 -8.21 52.25
C GLU A 530 -19.45 -8.98 52.90
N SER A 531 -20.08 -9.87 52.14
CA SER A 531 -21.18 -10.70 52.61
C SER A 531 -21.20 -12.04 51.88
N ASN A 532 -21.75 -13.10 52.51
CA ASN A 532 -21.88 -14.41 51.87
C ASN A 532 -22.85 -14.44 50.67
N THR A 533 -23.60 -13.35 50.46
CA THR A 533 -24.71 -13.27 49.49
C THR A 533 -24.51 -12.24 48.38
N ALA A 534 -23.51 -11.37 48.48
CA ALA A 534 -23.21 -10.36 47.46
C ALA A 534 -21.70 -10.07 47.34
N ILE A 535 -21.22 -9.90 46.10
CA ILE A 535 -19.87 -9.42 45.79
C ILE A 535 -19.91 -8.45 44.60
N GLY A 536 -19.08 -7.42 44.65
CA GLY A 536 -18.87 -6.47 43.57
C GLY A 536 -17.48 -6.60 42.97
N PHE A 537 -17.39 -6.61 41.65
CA PHE A 537 -16.15 -6.67 40.89
C PHE A 537 -15.98 -5.42 40.04
N GLN A 538 -14.77 -4.87 40.03
CA GLN A 538 -14.37 -3.82 39.11
C GLN A 538 -13.14 -4.29 38.30
N PRO A 539 -13.28 -4.46 36.97
CA PRO A 539 -12.14 -4.73 36.11
C PRO A 539 -11.12 -3.59 36.14
N TYR A 540 -9.83 -3.93 36.12
CA TYR A 540 -8.77 -2.93 35.98
C TYR A 540 -8.92 -2.14 34.68
N LEU A 541 -8.57 -0.85 34.70
CA LEU A 541 -8.75 0.08 33.56
C LEU A 541 -10.21 0.26 33.10
N SER A 542 -11.18 -0.13 33.93
CA SER A 542 -12.61 0.09 33.72
C SER A 542 -13.22 0.79 34.92
N LYS A 543 -14.16 1.70 34.66
CA LYS A 543 -14.99 2.33 35.70
C LYS A 543 -16.28 1.54 35.99
N MET A 544 -16.51 0.47 35.24
CA MET A 544 -17.74 -0.32 35.31
C MET A 544 -17.67 -1.28 36.51
N VAL A 545 -18.79 -1.38 37.22
CA VAL A 545 -18.93 -2.30 38.36
C VAL A 545 -19.93 -3.40 38.01
N ILE A 546 -19.54 -4.64 38.31
CA ILE A 546 -20.37 -5.84 38.16
C ILE A 546 -20.73 -6.36 39.54
N LEU A 547 -22.02 -6.51 39.82
CA LEU A 547 -22.53 -7.01 41.10
C LEU A 547 -23.11 -8.41 40.91
N ILE A 548 -22.66 -9.36 41.73
CA ILE A 548 -23.18 -10.73 41.76
C ILE A 548 -23.88 -10.97 43.09
N TYR A 549 -25.12 -11.42 43.02
CA TYR A 549 -25.95 -11.79 44.16
C TYR A 549 -26.29 -13.27 44.13
N SER A 550 -26.13 -13.96 45.26
CA SER A 550 -26.61 -15.32 45.45
C SER A 550 -27.83 -15.31 46.38
N SER A 551 -28.80 -16.16 46.08
CA SER A 551 -29.98 -16.31 46.94
C SER A 551 -30.30 -17.77 47.16
N GLN A 552 -29.97 -18.25 48.37
CA GLN A 552 -30.26 -19.62 48.79
C GLN A 552 -31.78 -19.92 48.79
N LYS A 553 -32.59 -18.97 49.26
CA LYS A 553 -34.07 -19.09 49.34
C LYS A 553 -34.72 -19.30 47.97
N TYR A 554 -34.20 -18.66 46.93
CA TYR A 554 -34.76 -18.69 45.57
C TYR A 554 -33.92 -19.54 44.60
N LYS A 555 -32.88 -20.24 45.09
CA LYS A 555 -31.95 -21.07 44.30
C LYS A 555 -31.45 -20.38 43.02
N ARG A 556 -31.14 -19.09 43.11
CA ARG A 556 -30.79 -18.27 41.94
C ARG A 556 -29.56 -17.41 42.20
N TYR A 557 -28.83 -17.16 41.13
CA TYR A 557 -27.76 -16.18 41.06
C TYR A 557 -28.19 -15.05 40.15
N ARG A 558 -27.85 -13.81 40.50
CA ARG A 558 -28.17 -12.64 39.70
C ARG A 558 -26.92 -11.81 39.49
N ILE A 559 -26.61 -11.54 38.23
CA ILE A 559 -25.53 -10.66 37.81
C ILE A 559 -26.15 -9.35 37.32
N GLN A 560 -25.62 -8.24 37.81
CA GLN A 560 -26.05 -6.88 37.48
C GLN A 560 -24.85 -6.07 37.02
N ALA A 561 -24.98 -5.39 35.89
CA ALA A 561 -23.92 -4.53 35.36
C ALA A 561 -24.50 -3.33 34.61
N GLU A 562 -23.70 -2.27 34.49
CA GLU A 562 -24.03 -1.07 33.71
C GLU A 562 -23.82 -1.27 32.20
N SER A 563 -23.04 -2.27 31.81
CA SER A 563 -22.73 -2.58 30.41
C SER A 563 -22.77 -4.09 30.16
N LEU A 564 -23.16 -4.47 28.95
CA LEU A 564 -23.17 -5.86 28.48
C LEU A 564 -21.75 -6.46 28.37
N ASN A 565 -20.73 -5.63 28.17
CA ASN A 565 -19.38 -6.03 27.75
C ASN A 565 -18.70 -7.05 28.68
N PHE A 566 -18.98 -6.99 29.98
CA PHE A 566 -18.37 -7.87 30.99
C PHE A 566 -19.29 -9.00 31.46
N ILE A 567 -20.60 -8.94 31.15
CA ILE A 567 -21.58 -9.89 31.68
C ILE A 567 -21.25 -11.31 31.26
N TYR A 568 -20.88 -11.52 29.99
CA TYR A 568 -20.53 -12.84 29.47
C TYR A 568 -19.39 -13.49 30.26
N LEU A 569 -18.31 -12.75 30.53
CA LEU A 569 -17.14 -13.26 31.25
C LEU A 569 -17.52 -13.70 32.67
N PHE A 570 -18.27 -12.88 33.41
CA PHE A 570 -18.70 -13.24 34.77
C PHE A 570 -19.76 -14.34 34.79
N VAL A 571 -20.61 -14.45 33.76
CA VAL A 571 -21.53 -15.57 33.60
C VAL A 571 -20.77 -16.87 33.34
N ASP A 572 -19.83 -16.88 32.40
CA ASP A 572 -18.99 -18.04 32.07
C ASP A 572 -18.20 -18.52 33.30
N GLU A 573 -17.61 -17.58 34.04
CA GLU A 573 -16.86 -17.88 35.24
C GLU A 573 -17.75 -18.42 36.37
N LEU A 574 -18.91 -17.81 36.59
CA LEU A 574 -19.86 -18.29 37.60
C LEU A 574 -20.38 -19.69 37.27
N ILE A 575 -20.74 -19.94 36.01
CA ILE A 575 -21.20 -21.25 35.54
C ILE A 575 -20.10 -22.29 35.72
N GLY A 576 -18.88 -22.01 35.29
CA GLY A 576 -17.75 -22.93 35.42
C GLY A 576 -17.49 -23.34 36.87
N ARG A 577 -17.47 -22.37 37.79
CA ARG A 577 -17.23 -22.64 39.23
C ARG A 577 -18.38 -23.37 39.90
N ILE A 578 -19.63 -23.10 39.52
CA ILE A 578 -20.78 -23.85 40.03
C ILE A 578 -20.71 -25.30 39.55
N GLN A 579 -20.42 -25.52 38.27
CA GLN A 579 -20.33 -26.86 37.69
C GLN A 579 -19.17 -27.68 38.29
N GLU A 580 -18.05 -27.04 38.62
CA GLU A 580 -16.93 -27.69 39.30
C GLU A 580 -17.31 -28.21 40.70
N LYS A 581 -18.09 -27.42 41.46
CA LYS A 581 -18.51 -27.78 42.83
C LYS A 581 -19.79 -28.59 42.90
N GLN A 582 -20.67 -28.44 41.92
CA GLN A 582 -21.98 -29.07 41.81
C GLN A 582 -22.21 -29.51 40.36
N PRO A 583 -21.56 -30.60 39.90
CA PRO A 583 -21.67 -31.07 38.51
C PRO A 583 -23.09 -31.52 38.12
N GLU A 584 -23.91 -31.88 39.10
CA GLU A 584 -25.30 -32.30 38.91
C GLU A 584 -26.30 -31.13 38.81
N ALA A 585 -25.86 -29.90 39.07
CA ALA A 585 -26.72 -28.72 38.99
C ALA A 585 -27.09 -28.41 37.54
N LYS A 586 -28.40 -28.35 37.23
CA LYS A 586 -28.88 -27.83 35.95
C LYS A 586 -29.11 -26.33 36.09
N LEU A 587 -28.44 -25.55 35.24
CA LEU A 587 -28.50 -24.09 35.24
C LEU A 587 -29.36 -23.62 34.07
N ASN A 588 -30.40 -22.86 34.38
CA ASN A 588 -31.24 -22.21 33.38
C ASN A 588 -30.98 -20.70 33.42
N CYS A 589 -30.74 -20.11 32.25
CA CYS A 589 -30.48 -18.67 32.12
C CYS A 589 -31.39 -18.10 31.04
N THR A 590 -32.18 -17.08 31.38
CA THR A 590 -32.94 -16.31 30.40
C THR A 590 -32.04 -15.23 29.81
N LEU A 591 -31.67 -15.40 28.54
CA LEU A 591 -30.83 -14.45 27.82
C LEU A 591 -31.63 -13.20 27.44
N PRO A 592 -31.12 -11.97 27.67
CA PRO A 592 -31.77 -10.74 27.24
C PRO A 592 -31.51 -10.49 25.74
N LEU A 593 -32.12 -11.32 24.88
CA LEU A 593 -31.87 -11.32 23.43
C LEU A 593 -32.13 -9.95 22.77
N ASP A 594 -33.18 -9.25 23.18
CA ASP A 594 -33.53 -7.93 22.64
C ASP A 594 -32.42 -6.89 22.87
N GLN A 595 -31.76 -6.95 24.02
CA GLN A 595 -30.66 -6.05 24.36
C GLN A 595 -29.41 -6.38 23.53
N ILE A 596 -29.14 -7.67 23.30
CA ILE A 596 -28.01 -8.12 22.47
C ILE A 596 -28.24 -7.71 21.01
N LEU A 597 -29.45 -7.89 20.48
CA LEU A 597 -29.80 -7.50 19.11
C LEU A 597 -29.68 -5.99 18.90
N HIS A 598 -30.04 -5.19 19.90
CA HIS A 598 -29.87 -3.74 19.86
C HIS A 598 -28.38 -3.35 19.73
N GLU A 599 -27.49 -3.92 20.53
CA GLU A 599 -26.04 -3.65 20.46
C GLU A 599 -25.44 -4.11 19.11
N ILE A 600 -25.89 -5.24 18.56
CA ILE A 600 -25.47 -5.69 17.23
C ILE A 600 -25.90 -4.70 16.15
N HIS A 601 -27.12 -4.14 16.25
CA HIS A 601 -27.59 -3.12 15.32
C HIS A 601 -26.75 -1.84 15.39
N VAL A 602 -26.45 -1.36 16.60
CA VAL A 602 -25.57 -0.20 16.81
C VAL A 602 -24.17 -0.46 16.23
N TYR A 603 -23.61 -1.66 16.43
CA TYR A 603 -22.33 -2.03 15.82
C TYR A 603 -22.39 -1.99 14.29
N ALA A 604 -23.44 -2.56 13.69
CA ALA A 604 -23.64 -2.57 12.24
C ALA A 604 -23.79 -1.15 11.66
N GLU A 605 -24.49 -0.25 12.36
CA GLU A 605 -24.58 1.17 11.99
C GLU A 605 -23.21 1.87 12.02
N VAL A 606 -22.40 1.61 13.04
CA VAL A 606 -21.05 2.17 13.15
C VAL A 606 -20.13 1.65 12.04
N GLU A 607 -20.21 0.36 11.68
CA GLU A 607 -19.47 -0.16 10.53
C GLU A 607 -19.93 0.44 9.21
N ASN A 608 -21.24 0.58 9.00
CA ASN A 608 -21.78 1.25 7.82
C ASN A 608 -21.34 2.71 7.73
N PHE A 609 -21.33 3.44 8.86
CA PHE A 609 -20.84 4.81 8.90
C PHE A 609 -19.34 4.91 8.58
N LYS A 610 -18.50 4.00 9.10
CA LYS A 610 -17.07 3.92 8.75
C LYS A 610 -16.85 3.57 7.27
N PHE A 611 -17.74 2.78 6.68
CA PHE A 611 -17.71 2.47 5.27
C PHE A 611 -18.06 3.71 4.43
N HIS A 612 -19.08 4.48 4.83
CA HIS A 612 -19.48 5.72 4.17
C HIS A 612 -18.50 6.89 4.36
N GLN A 613 -17.71 6.92 5.45
CA GLN A 613 -16.62 7.90 5.63
C GLN A 613 -15.34 7.56 4.84
N LYS A 614 -15.20 6.31 4.39
CA LYS A 614 -14.08 5.86 3.54
C LYS A 614 -14.39 5.94 2.04
N LEU A 615 -15.66 6.17 1.69
CA LEU A 615 -16.14 6.55 0.37
C LEU A 615 -16.15 8.08 0.27
#